data_AF-A0A3B0W643-F1
#
_entry.id   AF-A0A3B0W643-F1
#
_cell.length_a   1.000
_cell.length_b   1.000
_cell.length_c   1.000
_cell.angle_alpha   90.00
_cell.angle_beta   90.00
_cell.angle_gamma   90.00
#
_symmetry.space_group_name_H-M   'P 1'
#
loop_
_entity.id
_entity.type
_entity.pdbx_description
1 polymer ?
#
loop_
_entity_poly.entity_id
_entity_poly.type
_entity_poly.pdbx_seq_one_letter_code
_entity_poly.pdbx_strand_id
1 'polypeptide(L)'
;MNPENPELENPKTEITRIAVFEYRHSGQEKIAGIKRYGHDIEICRTINIEQPLPDFIPEPEDFIDDNFKADLVLCFIKHPDLAYYIASICRRKGIPIIASGTKTENALTPFTCCGLGRHSGLGAYGKQFGVPEFEVDLEDGLISAIRIKRGASCGATWKAA
;
A
#
# COMPACT_ATOMS: atom_id res chain seq x y z
N MET A 1 -49.67 11.40 10.02
CA MET A 1 -48.42 12.15 10.25
C MET A 1 -47.61 11.39 11.28
N ASN A 2 -46.63 10.62 10.82
CA ASN A 2 -45.59 10.01 11.65
C ASN A 2 -44.28 10.34 10.91
N PRO A 3 -43.29 10.98 11.56
CA PRO A 3 -42.12 11.47 10.85
C PRO A 3 -41.22 10.30 10.47
N GLU A 4 -40.75 10.34 9.24
CA GLU A 4 -39.78 9.43 8.65
C GLU A 4 -38.53 9.37 9.52
N ASN A 5 -38.11 8.17 9.90
CA ASN A 5 -36.76 7.91 10.37
C ASN A 5 -35.95 7.57 9.10
N PRO A 6 -35.13 8.49 8.54
CA PRO A 6 -34.21 8.09 7.50
C PRO A 6 -33.20 7.17 8.18
N GLU A 7 -33.26 5.89 7.82
CA GLU A 7 -32.22 4.92 8.15
C GLU A 7 -30.88 5.59 7.84
N LEU A 8 -30.05 5.69 8.88
CA LEU A 8 -28.66 6.11 8.78
C LEU A 8 -28.00 5.24 7.72
N GLU A 9 -27.89 5.76 6.50
CA GLU A 9 -27.00 5.20 5.50
C GLU A 9 -25.60 5.21 6.11
N ASN A 10 -25.16 4.04 6.58
CA ASN A 10 -23.75 3.80 6.87
C ASN A 10 -22.99 4.28 5.63
N PRO A 11 -22.03 5.23 5.74
CA PRO A 11 -21.22 5.57 4.60
C PRO A 11 -20.54 4.29 4.17
N LYS A 12 -20.85 3.81 2.94
CA LYS A 12 -20.12 2.72 2.31
C LYS A 12 -18.64 3.05 2.47
N THR A 13 -17.94 2.34 3.34
CA THR A 13 -16.49 2.45 3.44
C THR A 13 -15.95 2.00 2.10
N GLU A 14 -15.56 2.96 1.25
CA GLU A 14 -15.04 2.65 -0.06
C GLU A 14 -13.77 1.79 0.10
N ILE A 15 -13.86 0.56 -0.38
CA ILE A 15 -12.75 -0.38 -0.43
C ILE A 15 -11.62 0.29 -1.21
N THR A 16 -10.43 0.40 -0.59
CA THR A 16 -9.25 0.94 -1.26
C THR A 16 -8.66 -0.12 -2.19
N ARG A 17 -8.74 0.14 -3.50
CA ARG A 17 -8.19 -0.74 -4.53
C ARG A 17 -6.72 -0.42 -4.76
N ILE A 18 -5.88 -1.45 -4.71
CA ILE A 18 -4.44 -1.34 -4.85
C ILE A 18 -3.96 -2.11 -6.06
N ALA A 19 -3.20 -1.43 -6.93
CA ALA A 19 -2.38 -2.08 -7.95
C ALA A 19 -0.93 -2.23 -7.44
N VAL A 20 -0.34 -3.40 -7.68
CA VAL A 20 1.04 -3.71 -7.26
C VAL A 20 1.90 -3.96 -8.48
N PHE A 21 3.06 -3.31 -8.53
CA PHE A 21 4.11 -3.56 -9.52
C PHE A 21 5.30 -4.20 -8.84
N GLU A 22 5.72 -5.36 -9.32
CA GLU A 22 6.84 -6.12 -8.75
C GLU A 22 7.75 -6.69 -9.85
N TYR A 23 8.98 -6.99 -9.46
CA TYR A 23 9.95 -7.67 -10.31
C TYR A 23 10.29 -9.00 -9.66
N ARG A 24 10.09 -10.11 -10.37
CA ARG A 24 10.33 -11.47 -9.88
C ARG A 24 9.78 -11.70 -8.48
N HIS A 25 8.50 -11.34 -8.28
CA HIS A 25 7.79 -11.59 -7.03
C HIS A 25 8.36 -10.85 -5.80
N SER A 26 9.07 -9.74 -6.00
CA SER A 26 9.69 -8.95 -4.92
C SER A 26 8.70 -8.43 -3.86
N GLY A 27 7.42 -8.32 -4.20
CA GLY A 27 6.35 -7.80 -3.35
C GLY A 27 5.59 -8.85 -2.55
N GLN A 28 5.79 -10.15 -2.78
CA GLN A 28 4.88 -11.20 -2.30
C GLN A 28 4.65 -11.20 -0.78
N GLU A 29 5.71 -11.07 0.02
CA GLU A 29 5.58 -10.99 1.48
C GLU A 29 4.70 -9.81 1.94
N LYS A 30 4.75 -8.69 1.21
CA LYS A 30 3.96 -7.49 1.52
C LYS A 30 2.53 -7.69 1.07
N ILE A 31 2.32 -8.27 -0.11
CA ILE A 31 0.98 -8.62 -0.61
C ILE A 31 0.30 -9.60 0.37
N ALA A 32 1.01 -10.63 0.81
CA ALA A 32 0.49 -11.62 1.76
C ALA A 32 0.12 -10.98 3.10
N GLY A 33 0.99 -10.12 3.66
CA GLY A 33 0.68 -9.41 4.89
C GLY A 33 -0.49 -8.43 4.75
N ILE A 34 -0.59 -7.69 3.64
CA ILE A 34 -1.73 -6.80 3.36
C ILE A 34 -3.03 -7.62 3.28
N LYS A 35 -3.04 -8.74 2.55
CA LYS A 35 -4.22 -9.61 2.44
C LYS A 35 -4.62 -10.23 3.77
N ARG A 36 -3.65 -10.53 4.64
CA ARG A 36 -3.90 -11.20 5.93
C ARG A 36 -4.39 -10.25 7.01
N TYR A 37 -3.81 -9.06 7.08
CA TYR A 37 -4.04 -8.12 8.20
C TYR A 37 -4.84 -6.89 7.80
N GLY A 38 -4.96 -6.61 6.50
CA GLY A 38 -5.69 -5.47 5.99
C GLY A 38 -7.19 -5.72 5.97
N HIS A 39 -7.96 -4.70 6.31
CA HIS A 39 -9.40 -4.61 6.11
C HIS A 39 -9.72 -3.45 5.15
N ASP A 40 -10.87 -3.48 4.48
CA ASP A 40 -11.29 -2.45 3.51
C ASP A 40 -10.26 -2.16 2.39
N ILE A 41 -9.47 -3.18 2.03
CA ILE A 41 -8.41 -3.12 1.01
C ILE A 41 -8.58 -4.29 0.05
N GLU A 42 -8.47 -4.01 -1.24
CA GLU A 42 -8.47 -5.01 -2.31
C GLU A 42 -7.19 -4.89 -3.14
N ILE A 43 -6.41 -5.96 -3.27
CA ILE A 43 -5.32 -6.02 -4.27
C ILE A 43 -5.96 -6.42 -5.60
N CYS A 44 -6.31 -5.42 -6.42
CA CYS A 44 -7.09 -5.64 -7.65
C CYS A 44 -6.24 -6.06 -8.84
N ARG A 45 -4.93 -5.73 -8.85
CA ARG A 45 -4.00 -6.13 -9.92
C ARG A 45 -2.59 -6.27 -9.38
N THR A 46 -1.90 -7.34 -9.77
CA THR A 46 -0.46 -7.51 -9.57
C THR A 46 0.20 -7.66 -10.93
N ILE A 47 1.08 -6.73 -11.27
CA ILE A 47 1.89 -6.75 -12.49
C ILE A 47 3.29 -7.18 -12.08
N ASN A 48 3.68 -8.40 -12.47
CA ASN A 48 4.99 -8.96 -12.19
C ASN A 48 5.80 -9.02 -13.48
N ILE A 49 6.96 -8.36 -13.50
CA ILE A 49 7.92 -8.51 -14.59
C ILE A 49 8.88 -9.63 -14.22
N GLU A 50 8.98 -10.63 -15.10
CA GLU A 50 9.84 -11.80 -14.90
C GLU A 50 11.11 -11.76 -15.76
N GLN A 51 11.00 -11.18 -16.95
CA GLN A 51 12.10 -11.09 -17.90
C GLN A 51 13.27 -10.28 -17.31
N PRO A 52 14.53 -10.64 -17.62
CA PRO A 52 15.67 -9.80 -17.29
C PRO A 52 15.47 -8.37 -17.80
N LEU A 53 15.78 -7.39 -16.95
CA LEU A 53 15.77 -5.98 -17.32
C LEU A 53 17.18 -5.58 -17.78
N PRO A 54 17.34 -4.87 -18.91
CA PRO A 54 18.61 -4.26 -19.28
C PRO A 54 18.96 -3.14 -18.28
N ASP A 55 20.21 -2.68 -18.27
CA ASP A 55 20.64 -1.58 -17.39
C ASP A 55 19.99 -0.23 -17.74
N PHE A 56 19.54 -0.10 -19.00
CA PHE A 56 18.86 1.08 -19.53
C PHE A 56 17.65 0.65 -20.36
N ILE A 57 16.50 1.25 -20.07
CA ILE A 57 15.24 0.94 -20.75
C ILE A 57 14.79 2.19 -21.53
N PRO A 58 15.00 2.22 -22.86
CA PRO A 58 14.57 3.36 -23.68
C PRO A 58 13.04 3.47 -23.77
N GLU A 59 12.36 2.32 -23.87
CA GLU A 59 10.91 2.22 -24.09
C GLU A 59 10.26 1.47 -22.91
N PRO A 60 9.97 2.14 -21.78
CA PRO A 60 9.40 1.49 -20.59
C PRO A 60 7.98 0.93 -20.79
N GLU A 61 7.23 1.42 -21.78
CA GLU A 61 5.94 0.90 -22.23
C GLU A 61 5.98 -0.56 -22.69
N ASP A 62 7.13 -1.06 -23.15
CA ASP A 62 7.31 -2.46 -23.52
C ASP A 62 7.18 -3.42 -22.31
N PHE A 63 7.32 -2.87 -21.10
CA PHE A 63 7.27 -3.63 -19.84
C PHE A 63 6.01 -3.34 -19.03
N ILE A 64 5.48 -2.11 -19.11
CA ILE A 64 4.40 -1.62 -18.26
C ILE A 64 3.29 -1.00 -19.10
N ASP A 65 2.11 -1.62 -19.09
CA ASP A 65 0.90 -0.99 -19.62
C ASP A 65 0.32 0.04 -18.64
N ASP A 66 -0.27 1.10 -19.18
CA ASP A 66 -1.00 2.07 -18.38
C ASP A 66 -2.47 1.68 -18.15
N ASN A 67 -2.91 0.49 -18.57
CA ASN A 67 -4.30 0.05 -18.51
C ASN A 67 -4.67 -0.54 -17.14
N PHE A 68 -4.45 0.21 -16.07
CA PHE A 68 -4.89 -0.15 -14.72
C PHE A 68 -5.74 0.96 -14.07
N LYS A 69 -6.63 0.52 -13.17
CA LYS A 69 -7.45 1.38 -12.31
C LYS A 69 -7.21 0.96 -10.86
N ALA A 70 -6.85 1.91 -10.01
CA ALA A 70 -6.61 1.70 -8.60
C ALA A 70 -6.68 3.05 -7.87
N ASP A 71 -6.91 3.01 -6.56
CA ASP A 71 -6.88 4.17 -5.67
C ASP A 71 -5.48 4.42 -5.10
N LEU A 72 -4.61 3.41 -5.14
CA LEU A 72 -3.23 3.45 -4.68
C LEU A 72 -2.36 2.48 -5.49
N VAL A 73 -1.11 2.87 -5.75
CA VAL A 73 -0.09 1.99 -6.34
C VAL A 73 1.01 1.68 -5.33
N LEU A 74 1.37 0.39 -5.22
CA LEU A 74 2.59 -0.06 -4.54
C LEU A 74 3.61 -0.51 -5.58
N CYS A 75 4.78 0.13 -5.60
CA CYS A 75 5.88 -0.21 -6.50
C CYS A 75 7.02 -0.87 -5.71
N PHE A 76 7.31 -2.12 -6.05
CA PHE A 76 8.43 -2.92 -5.53
C PHE A 76 9.50 -3.18 -6.59
N ILE A 77 9.43 -2.47 -7.72
CA ILE A 77 10.43 -2.49 -8.77
C ILE A 77 11.53 -1.48 -8.41
N LYS A 78 12.79 -1.94 -8.47
CA LYS A 78 13.96 -1.11 -8.16
C LYS A 78 14.59 -0.42 -9.37
N HIS A 79 14.26 -0.89 -10.58
CA HIS A 79 14.80 -0.31 -11.80
C HIS A 79 14.35 1.16 -11.93
N PRO A 80 15.27 2.12 -12.03
CA PRO A 80 14.93 3.54 -11.98
C PRO A 80 13.98 3.96 -13.11
N ASP A 81 14.24 3.52 -14.34
CA ASP A 81 13.42 3.90 -15.51
C ASP A 81 11.96 3.43 -15.35
N LEU A 82 11.73 2.18 -14.97
CA LEU A 82 10.39 1.65 -14.75
C LEU A 82 9.71 2.29 -13.53
N ALA A 83 10.42 2.45 -12.42
CA ALA A 83 9.86 3.08 -11.23
C ALA A 83 9.41 4.52 -11.54
N TYR A 84 10.24 5.28 -12.27
CA TYR A 84 9.91 6.64 -12.73
C TYR A 84 8.73 6.65 -13.71
N TYR A 85 8.70 5.70 -14.65
CA TYR A 85 7.61 5.59 -15.62
C TYR A 85 6.27 5.30 -14.94
N ILE A 86 6.23 4.35 -14.01
CA ILE A 86 5.03 4.03 -13.22
C ILE A 86 4.59 5.26 -12.41
N ALA A 87 5.51 5.95 -11.76
CA ALA A 87 5.21 7.17 -11.01
C ALA A 87 4.64 8.28 -11.92
N SER A 88 5.14 8.40 -13.15
CA SER A 88 4.65 9.35 -14.14
C SER A 88 3.23 9.02 -14.61
N ILE A 89 2.91 7.74 -14.84
CA ILE A 89 1.54 7.29 -15.13
C ILE A 89 0.61 7.63 -13.95
N CYS A 90 1.03 7.31 -12.73
CA CYS A 90 0.27 7.56 -11.50
C CYS A 90 -0.02 9.05 -11.34
N ARG A 91 0.98 9.92 -11.55
CA ARG A 91 0.81 11.38 -11.52
C ARG A 91 -0.22 11.87 -12.54
N ARG A 92 -0.15 11.40 -13.80
CA ARG A 92 -1.12 11.78 -14.85
C ARG A 92 -2.55 11.35 -14.50
N LYS A 93 -2.70 10.22 -13.83
CA LYS A 93 -4.00 9.67 -13.41
C LYS A 93 -4.51 10.20 -12.07
N GLY A 94 -3.69 10.96 -11.34
CA GLY A 94 -4.01 11.41 -9.97
C GLY A 94 -4.03 10.28 -8.94
N ILE A 95 -3.31 9.19 -9.19
CA ILE A 95 -3.22 8.03 -8.29
C ILE A 95 -1.96 8.18 -7.41
N PRO A 96 -2.05 8.12 -6.07
CA PRO A 96 -0.88 8.10 -5.21
C PRO A 96 -0.06 6.81 -5.43
N ILE A 97 1.26 6.93 -5.29
CA ILE A 97 2.20 5.81 -5.44
C ILE A 97 3.19 5.76 -4.28
N ILE A 98 3.45 4.56 -3.78
CA ILE A 98 4.48 4.28 -2.78
C ILE A 98 5.56 3.41 -3.41
N ALA A 99 6.80 3.91 -3.48
CA ALA A 99 7.97 3.20 -3.99
C ALA A 99 9.01 3.06 -2.86
N SER A 100 8.83 2.05 -2.01
CA SER A 100 9.68 1.88 -0.82
C SER A 100 11.10 1.42 -1.21
N GLY A 101 12.12 2.08 -0.66
CA GLY A 101 13.52 1.72 -0.90
C GLY A 101 14.08 2.10 -2.27
N THR A 102 13.31 2.81 -3.11
CA THR A 102 13.77 3.35 -4.40
C THR A 102 13.42 4.83 -4.45
N LYS A 103 14.44 5.68 -4.64
CA LYS A 103 14.22 7.12 -4.79
C LYS A 103 13.61 7.37 -6.17
N THR A 104 12.37 7.81 -6.19
CA THR A 104 11.55 7.99 -7.39
C THR A 104 10.79 9.30 -7.24
N GLU A 105 10.97 10.19 -8.21
CA GLU A 105 10.23 11.44 -8.24
C GLU A 105 8.72 11.17 -8.38
N ASN A 106 7.88 12.03 -7.78
CA ASN A 106 6.41 11.90 -7.78
C ASN A 106 5.87 10.69 -7.00
N ALA A 107 6.71 10.01 -6.21
CA ALA A 107 6.30 8.92 -5.33
C ALA A 107 6.60 9.21 -3.86
N LEU A 108 5.84 8.56 -2.97
CA LEU A 108 6.21 8.43 -1.57
C LEU A 108 7.28 7.35 -1.44
N THR A 109 8.48 7.71 -1.00
CA THR A 109 9.64 6.82 -0.99
C THR A 109 10.19 6.60 0.41
N PRO A 110 9.43 5.97 1.33
CA PRO A 110 9.97 5.66 2.63
C PRO A 110 11.14 4.67 2.47
N PHE A 111 12.15 4.79 3.35
CA PHE A 111 13.33 3.91 3.30
C PHE A 111 12.95 2.43 3.42
N THR A 112 11.94 2.14 4.25
CA THR A 112 11.27 0.82 4.38
C THR A 112 9.75 1.00 4.29
N CYS A 113 9.00 -0.05 3.92
CA CYS A 113 7.53 0.04 3.86
C CYS A 113 6.91 0.44 5.22
N CYS A 114 7.49 -0.02 6.33
CA CYS A 114 7.09 0.36 7.68
C CYS A 114 7.60 1.74 8.11
N GLY A 115 8.43 2.41 7.31
CA GLY A 115 8.81 3.81 7.53
C GLY A 115 7.80 4.81 6.97
N LEU A 116 6.69 4.35 6.38
CA LEU A 116 5.66 5.22 5.81
C LEU A 116 4.94 6.02 6.93
N GLY A 117 5.10 7.34 6.91
CA GLY A 117 4.42 8.26 7.81
C GLY A 117 2.90 8.30 7.59
N ARG A 118 2.18 9.14 8.35
CA ARG A 118 0.74 9.36 8.10
C ARG A 118 0.58 10.34 6.94
N HIS A 119 -0.18 9.91 5.93
CA HIS A 119 -0.54 10.74 4.78
C HIS A 119 -2.05 10.65 4.54
N SER A 120 -2.71 11.80 4.44
CA SER A 120 -4.06 11.88 3.90
C SER A 120 -4.05 11.43 2.44
N GLY A 121 -5.10 10.72 2.01
CA GLY A 121 -5.26 10.31 0.61
C GLY A 121 -4.68 8.93 0.24
N LEU A 122 -4.16 8.16 1.19
CA LEU A 122 -3.72 6.77 0.95
C LEU A 122 -4.78 5.71 1.28
N GLY A 123 -6.05 6.13 1.39
CA GLY A 123 -7.19 5.25 1.68
C GLY A 123 -7.04 4.45 2.98
N ALA A 124 -7.64 3.26 2.99
CA ALA A 124 -7.56 2.30 4.08
C ALA A 124 -6.13 1.78 4.31
N TYR A 125 -5.31 1.70 3.25
CA TYR A 125 -3.92 1.28 3.35
C TYR A 125 -3.11 2.19 4.27
N GLY A 126 -3.15 3.51 4.06
CA GLY A 126 -2.37 4.46 4.88
C GLY A 126 -2.83 4.54 6.33
N LYS A 127 -4.07 4.13 6.63
CA LYS A 127 -4.59 4.06 8.01
C LYS A 127 -4.03 2.86 8.77
N GLN A 128 -3.84 1.73 8.09
CA GLN A 128 -3.48 0.44 8.70
C GLN A 128 -2.01 0.08 8.58
N PHE A 129 -1.32 0.60 7.56
CA PHE A 129 0.07 0.24 7.27
C PHE A 129 1.01 1.43 7.28
N GLY A 130 2.23 1.20 7.80
CA GLY A 130 3.30 2.18 7.90
C GLY A 130 4.06 2.06 9.22
N VAL A 131 4.43 3.21 9.80
CA VAL A 131 5.07 3.24 11.13
C VAL A 131 4.16 2.54 12.15
N PRO A 132 4.65 1.52 12.87
CA PRO A 132 3.85 0.78 13.84
C PRO A 132 3.28 1.66 14.96
N GLU A 133 2.02 1.44 15.30
CA GLU A 133 1.32 2.10 16.39
C GLU A 133 0.56 1.05 17.21
N PHE A 134 0.75 1.08 18.53
CA PHE A 134 0.22 0.10 19.47
C PHE A 134 -0.64 0.77 20.54
N GLU A 135 -1.61 0.02 21.03
CA GLU A 135 -2.38 0.29 22.23
C GLU A 135 -2.11 -0.84 23.21
N VAL A 136 -1.71 -0.52 24.45
CA VAL A 136 -1.18 -1.48 25.41
C VAL A 136 -1.93 -1.32 26.72
N ASP A 137 -2.40 -2.44 27.27
CA ASP A 137 -2.96 -2.50 28.62
C ASP A 137 -1.88 -2.96 29.60
N LEU A 138 -1.89 -2.38 30.80
CA LEU A 138 -0.96 -2.71 31.87
C LEU A 138 -1.71 -3.22 33.09
N GLU A 139 -1.22 -4.31 33.68
CA GLU A 139 -1.64 -4.83 34.99
C GLU A 139 -0.39 -5.01 35.84
N ASP A 140 -0.39 -4.42 37.05
CA ASP A 140 0.76 -4.43 37.98
C ASP A 140 2.09 -4.00 37.34
N GLY A 141 2.03 -3.05 36.39
CA GLY A 141 3.21 -2.54 35.67
C GLY A 141 3.75 -3.47 34.58
N LEU A 142 3.08 -4.60 34.32
CA LEU A 142 3.39 -5.54 33.26
C LEU A 142 2.38 -5.40 32.11
N ILE A 143 2.81 -5.72 30.89
CA ILE A 143 1.93 -5.74 29.72
C ILE A 143 0.96 -6.91 29.86
N SER A 144 -0.34 -6.62 29.95
CA SER A 144 -1.40 -7.63 29.96
C SER A 144 -2.02 -7.84 28.58
N ALA A 145 -2.02 -6.82 27.72
CA ALA A 145 -2.49 -6.92 26.34
C ALA A 145 -1.80 -5.92 25.40
N ILE A 146 -1.65 -6.31 24.12
CA ILE A 146 -1.19 -5.45 23.03
C ILE A 146 -2.23 -5.49 21.90
N ARG A 147 -2.62 -4.32 21.42
CA ARG A 147 -3.48 -4.15 20.24
C ARG A 147 -2.75 -3.31 19.20
N ILE A 148 -2.83 -3.70 17.94
CA ILE A 148 -2.13 -3.04 16.84
C ILE A 148 -3.11 -2.10 16.14
N LYS A 149 -2.80 -0.80 16.15
CA LYS A 149 -3.59 0.23 15.45
C LYS A 149 -3.10 0.43 14.03
N ARG A 150 -1.79 0.25 13.82
CA ARG A 150 -1.10 0.38 12.54
C ARG A 150 0.14 -0.49 12.56
N GLY A 151 0.47 -1.18 11.46
CA GLY A 151 1.58 -2.11 11.45
C GLY A 151 2.36 -2.19 10.14
N ALA A 152 3.44 -2.96 10.16
CA ALA A 152 4.21 -3.27 8.97
C ALA A 152 3.39 -4.14 8.00
N SER A 153 3.37 -3.75 6.73
CA SER A 153 2.65 -4.48 5.67
C SER A 153 3.19 -5.89 5.39
N CYS A 154 4.40 -6.22 5.84
CA CYS A 154 4.97 -7.57 5.76
C CYS A 154 4.54 -8.50 6.91
N GLY A 155 3.71 -8.05 7.84
CA GLY A 155 3.25 -8.89 8.94
C GLY A 155 4.10 -8.84 10.21
N ALA A 156 5.29 -8.22 10.20
CA ALA A 156 6.22 -8.27 11.33
C ALA A 156 5.63 -7.70 12.63
N THR A 157 4.95 -6.55 12.56
CA THR A 157 4.29 -5.92 13.72
C THR A 157 3.20 -6.79 14.32
N TRP A 158 2.50 -7.54 13.47
CA TRP A 158 1.30 -8.31 13.81
C TRP A 158 1.55 -9.53 14.69
N LYS A 159 2.82 -9.93 14.85
CA LYS A 159 3.23 -11.01 15.76
C LYS A 159 3.34 -10.58 17.23
N ALA A 160 3.23 -9.28 17.51
CA ALA A 160 3.35 -8.73 18.86
C ALA A 160 2.03 -8.75 19.65
N ALA A 161 0.90 -9.00 18.98
CA ALA A 161 -0.43 -9.08 19.56
C ALA A 161 -0.95 -10.51 19.64
#